data_AF-A0AAN6KB25-F1
#
_entry.id   AF-A0AAN6KB25-F1
#
_cell.length_a   1.000
_cell.length_b   1.000
_cell.length_c   1.000
_cell.angle_alpha   90.00
_cell.angle_beta   90.00
_cell.angle_gamma   90.00
#
_symmetry.space_group_name_H-M   'P 1'
#
loop_
_entity.id
_entity.type
_entity.pdbx_description
1 polymer ?
#
loop_
_entity_poly.entity_id
_entity_poly.type
_entity_poly.pdbx_seq_one_letter_code
_entity_poly.pdbx_strand_id
1 'polypeptide(L)'
;MPSRLLALPYDIRYLIYKELFPREEQIYLHAYEKTLRTISPAGTIAANVLLVCRQLHVEAGGFLYNGYLFNLVGTKNDCLANYKPFLRTLRKYARDEVNINAFSNGDHSTTICLSLQAGDARMGILNRRRRGEPKTLQELQVEQVPAHWVIRVIAVVTVLIALLSYAAVRIAVTRVRLPRKGLSPQSTLKVDNESPGAQRESEALL
;
A
#
# COMPACT_ATOMS: atom_id res chain seq x y z
N MET A 1 40.36 12.58 -2.35
CA MET A 1 40.63 13.94 -2.87
C MET A 1 39.31 14.69 -2.96
N PRO A 2 39.26 16.01 -2.72
CA PRO A 2 38.08 16.82 -3.06
C PRO A 2 37.84 16.77 -4.58
N SER A 3 36.58 16.88 -5.02
CA SER A 3 36.29 16.90 -6.46
C SER A 3 36.74 18.23 -7.08
N ARG A 4 37.25 18.20 -8.32
CA ARG A 4 37.74 19.40 -9.02
C ARG A 4 36.67 20.50 -9.12
N LEU A 5 35.40 20.13 -9.19
CA LEU A 5 34.25 21.05 -9.20
C LEU A 5 34.16 21.89 -7.91
N LEU A 6 34.41 21.29 -6.73
CA LEU A 6 34.30 21.98 -5.44
C LEU A 6 35.48 22.92 -5.14
N ALA A 7 36.58 22.81 -5.89
CA ALA A 7 37.72 23.71 -5.80
C ALA A 7 37.50 25.04 -6.57
N LEU A 8 36.49 25.11 -7.45
CA LEU A 8 36.12 26.35 -8.16
C LEU A 8 35.33 27.30 -7.23
N PRO A 9 35.41 28.63 -7.39
CA PRO A 9 34.56 29.60 -6.66
C PRO A 9 33.05 29.33 -6.81
N TYR A 10 32.25 29.67 -5.79
CA TYR A 10 30.82 29.29 -5.73
C TYR A 10 29.98 29.90 -6.87
N ASP A 11 30.30 31.11 -7.31
CA ASP A 11 29.73 31.77 -8.48
C ASP A 11 29.96 30.95 -9.77
N ILE A 12 31.17 30.43 -9.98
CA ILE A 12 31.48 29.51 -11.09
C ILE A 12 30.73 28.18 -10.92
N ARG A 13 30.66 27.62 -9.70
CA ARG A 13 29.87 26.39 -9.42
C ARG A 13 28.38 26.61 -9.70
N TYR A 14 27.83 27.76 -9.34
CA TYR A 14 26.45 28.17 -9.58
C TYR A 14 26.14 28.28 -11.08
N LEU A 15 27.03 28.89 -11.88
CA LEU A 15 26.90 28.93 -13.33
C LEU A 15 26.93 27.52 -13.94
N ILE A 16 27.81 26.65 -13.46
CA ILE A 16 27.86 25.25 -13.89
C ILE A 16 26.55 24.51 -13.52
N TYR A 17 26.01 24.69 -12.32
CA TYR A 17 24.73 24.09 -11.92
C TYR A 17 23.57 24.59 -12.80
N LYS A 18 23.55 25.88 -13.16
CA LYS A 18 22.51 26.49 -14.02
C LYS A 18 22.46 25.90 -15.44
N GLU A 19 23.58 25.40 -15.95
CA GLU A 19 23.66 24.75 -17.27
C GLU A 19 23.58 23.21 -17.19
N LEU A 20 23.82 22.60 -16.02
CA LEU A 20 23.67 21.15 -15.78
C LEU A 20 22.24 20.72 -15.42
N PHE A 21 21.45 21.59 -14.81
CA PHE A 21 20.07 21.34 -14.40
C PHE A 21 19.07 22.03 -15.36
N PRO A 22 17.76 21.69 -15.32
CA PRO A 22 16.78 22.24 -16.26
C PRO A 22 16.68 23.77 -16.15
N ARG A 23 16.35 24.45 -17.25
CA ARG A 23 16.09 25.91 -17.22
C ARG A 23 14.65 26.21 -16.80
N GLU A 24 13.78 25.21 -16.86
CA GLU A 24 12.40 25.23 -16.43
C GLU A 24 12.29 25.18 -14.90
N GLU A 25 11.58 26.12 -14.30
CA GLU A 25 11.37 26.19 -12.84
C GLU A 25 10.50 25.04 -12.27
N GLN A 26 10.04 24.13 -13.13
CA GLN A 26 9.15 23.02 -12.81
C GLN A 26 9.70 21.70 -13.37
N ILE A 27 9.88 20.71 -12.49
CA ILE A 27 10.34 19.37 -12.85
C ILE A 27 9.16 18.41 -12.71
N TYR A 28 8.80 17.71 -13.78
CA TYR A 28 7.73 16.72 -13.79
C TYR A 28 8.27 15.31 -13.62
N LEU A 29 7.65 14.53 -12.73
CA LEU A 29 8.01 13.16 -12.40
C LEU A 29 6.78 12.26 -12.52
N HIS A 30 6.77 11.33 -13.46
CA HIS A 30 5.75 10.29 -13.52
C HIS A 30 5.96 9.29 -12.39
N ALA A 31 4.96 9.08 -11.55
CA ALA A 31 4.97 8.05 -10.51
C ALA A 31 4.42 6.75 -11.06
N TYR A 32 5.25 5.71 -11.08
CA TYR A 32 4.87 4.31 -11.25
C TYR A 32 5.14 3.58 -9.93
N GLU A 33 4.41 2.49 -9.66
CA GLU A 33 4.41 1.64 -8.44
C GLU A 33 5.45 1.98 -7.35
N LYS A 34 6.74 1.85 -7.67
CA LYS A 34 7.89 2.09 -6.77
C LYS A 34 9.02 2.90 -7.41
N THR A 35 8.77 3.59 -8.53
CA THR A 35 9.78 4.37 -9.26
C THR A 35 9.20 5.66 -9.83
N LEU A 36 9.91 6.77 -9.67
CA LEU A 36 9.64 8.01 -10.40
C LEU A 36 10.44 8.05 -11.72
N ARG A 37 9.87 8.62 -12.79
CA ARG A 37 10.55 8.85 -14.09
C ARG A 37 10.33 10.29 -14.57
N THR A 38 11.37 10.96 -15.06
CA THR A 38 11.28 12.37 -15.46
C THR A 38 10.45 12.53 -16.73
N ILE A 39 9.46 13.43 -16.70
CA ILE A 39 8.71 13.86 -17.87
C ILE A 39 9.36 15.16 -18.38
N SER A 40 10.28 15.04 -19.33
CA SER A 40 10.97 16.17 -19.93
C SER A 40 10.92 16.07 -21.46
N PRO A 41 10.40 17.09 -22.18
CA PRO A 41 10.45 17.13 -23.64
C PRO A 41 11.84 17.51 -24.17
N ALA A 42 12.68 18.16 -23.35
CA ALA A 42 14.00 18.67 -23.72
C ALA A 42 15.15 17.67 -23.51
N GLY A 43 14.84 16.41 -23.19
CA GLY A 43 15.82 15.36 -22.91
C GLY A 43 15.81 14.89 -21.46
N THR A 44 16.24 13.65 -21.24
CA THR A 44 16.13 12.97 -19.95
C THR A 44 17.30 13.28 -19.03
N ILE A 45 17.12 14.21 -18.08
CA ILE A 45 17.73 13.99 -16.77
C ILE A 45 17.09 12.72 -16.21
N ALA A 46 17.85 11.63 -16.12
CA ALA A 46 17.34 10.39 -15.55
C ALA A 46 16.84 10.66 -14.12
N ALA A 47 15.63 10.20 -13.78
CA ALA A 47 15.06 10.43 -12.45
C ALA A 47 15.96 9.89 -11.32
N ASN A 48 16.79 8.89 -11.61
CA ASN A 48 17.84 8.40 -10.72
C ASN A 48 18.80 9.51 -10.27
N VAL A 49 19.09 10.54 -11.09
CA VAL A 49 19.85 11.73 -10.67
C VAL A 49 19.01 12.58 -9.72
N LEU A 50 17.74 12.83 -10.06
CA LEU A 50 16.78 13.62 -9.27
C LEU A 50 16.33 12.95 -7.96
N LEU A 51 16.66 11.67 -7.74
CA LEU A 51 16.39 10.92 -6.52
C LEU A 51 17.66 10.51 -5.77
N VAL A 52 18.76 10.30 -6.49
CA VAL A 52 20.01 9.70 -5.99
C VAL A 52 21.18 10.65 -6.27
N CYS A 53 21.03 11.92 -5.84
CA CYS A 53 22.12 12.86 -5.53
C CYS A 53 22.98 12.36 -4.35
N ARG A 54 23.48 11.12 -4.45
CA ARG A 54 24.44 10.45 -3.56
C ARG A 54 25.87 10.54 -4.12
N GLN A 55 26.01 10.80 -5.42
CA GLN A 55 27.27 11.14 -6.09
C GLN A 55 27.49 12.66 -6.21
N LEU A 56 26.41 13.43 -6.40
CA LEU A 56 26.45 14.89 -6.32
C LEU A 56 26.58 15.33 -4.85
N HIS A 57 27.51 16.24 -4.59
CA HIS A 57 27.80 16.73 -3.23
C HIS A 57 26.62 17.50 -2.64
N VAL A 58 26.60 17.67 -1.31
CA VAL A 58 25.48 18.29 -0.56
C VAL A 58 25.06 19.65 -1.14
N GLU A 59 26.01 20.45 -1.62
CA GLU A 59 25.74 21.73 -2.27
C GLU A 59 24.88 21.61 -3.55
N ALA A 60 25.22 20.71 -4.47
CA ALA A 60 24.50 20.53 -5.72
C ALA A 60 23.10 19.94 -5.49
N GLY A 61 22.95 19.08 -4.48
CA GLY A 61 21.64 18.70 -3.96
C GLY A 61 20.87 19.91 -3.42
N GLY A 62 21.52 20.77 -2.64
CA GLY A 62 20.95 22.03 -2.16
C GLY A 62 20.50 22.97 -3.29
N PHE A 63 21.25 23.10 -4.38
CA PHE A 63 20.82 23.85 -5.56
C PHE A 63 19.53 23.25 -6.15
N LEU A 64 19.54 21.93 -6.42
CA LEU A 64 18.43 21.24 -7.06
C LEU A 64 17.13 21.24 -6.23
N TYR A 65 17.19 20.90 -4.95
CA TYR A 65 15.96 20.75 -4.14
C TYR A 65 15.37 22.08 -3.64
N ASN A 66 16.07 23.21 -3.82
CA ASN A 66 15.55 24.54 -3.48
C ASN A 66 15.26 25.42 -4.71
N GLY A 67 15.80 25.11 -5.90
CA GLY A 67 15.57 25.93 -7.10
C GLY A 67 14.22 25.71 -7.80
N TYR A 68 13.63 24.52 -7.61
CA TYR A 68 12.61 23.96 -8.50
C TYR A 68 11.33 23.52 -7.77
N LEU A 69 10.21 23.60 -8.49
CA LEU A 69 8.91 23.03 -8.12
C LEU A 69 8.77 21.62 -8.73
N PHE A 70 8.71 20.59 -7.89
CA PHE A 70 8.60 19.20 -8.32
C PHE A 70 7.14 18.76 -8.39
N ASN A 71 6.71 18.23 -9.53
CA ASN A 71 5.33 17.78 -9.76
C ASN A 71 5.31 16.27 -10.01
N LEU A 72 4.89 15.50 -9.02
CA LEU A 72 4.70 14.06 -9.09
C LEU A 72 3.31 13.78 -9.68
N VAL A 73 3.24 13.17 -10.85
CA VAL A 73 2.00 12.91 -11.60
C VAL A 73 1.86 11.41 -11.85
N GLY A 74 0.69 10.84 -11.63
CA GLY A 74 0.48 9.39 -11.77
C GLY A 74 -0.87 8.97 -11.19
N THR A 75 -1.05 7.69 -10.89
CA THR A 75 -2.24 7.26 -10.15
C THR A 75 -2.19 7.74 -8.69
N LYS A 76 -3.34 7.84 -8.02
CA LYS A 76 -3.44 8.10 -6.57
C LYS A 76 -2.51 7.18 -5.77
N ASN A 77 -2.43 5.91 -6.15
CA ASN A 77 -1.62 4.88 -5.49
C ASN A 77 -0.13 5.10 -5.70
N ASP A 78 0.31 5.30 -6.95
CA ASP A 78 1.73 5.46 -7.27
C ASP A 78 2.29 6.77 -6.69
N CYS A 79 1.53 7.86 -6.79
CA CYS A 79 1.89 9.13 -6.18
C CYS A 79 2.00 9.02 -4.65
N LEU A 80 1.03 8.39 -3.96
CA LEU A 80 1.09 8.24 -2.51
C LEU A 80 2.12 7.19 -2.02
N ALA A 81 2.53 6.24 -2.86
CA ALA A 81 3.67 5.36 -2.61
C ALA A 81 5.02 6.12 -2.73
N ASN A 82 5.19 6.92 -3.78
CA ASN A 82 6.47 7.58 -4.09
C ASN A 82 6.70 8.91 -3.34
N TYR A 83 5.67 9.63 -2.86
CA TYR A 83 5.88 10.93 -2.21
C TYR A 83 6.60 10.84 -0.86
N LYS A 84 6.37 9.81 -0.03
CA LYS A 84 7.04 9.70 1.29
C LYS A 84 8.57 9.54 1.15
N PRO A 85 9.10 8.68 0.26
CA PRO A 85 10.51 8.68 -0.11
C PRO A 85 11.00 10.03 -0.66
N PHE A 86 10.28 10.62 -1.61
CA PHE A 86 10.70 11.87 -2.25
C PHE A 86 10.76 13.06 -1.27
N LEU A 87 9.74 13.22 -0.43
CA LEU A 87 9.65 14.23 0.62
C LEU A 87 10.79 14.14 1.64
N ARG A 88 11.20 12.92 2.03
CA ARG A 88 12.37 12.71 2.90
C ARG A 88 13.66 13.18 2.22
N THR A 89 13.82 12.93 0.92
CA THR A 89 14.98 13.39 0.16
C THR A 89 14.96 14.91 0.00
N LEU A 90 13.84 15.52 -0.37
CA LEU A 90 13.71 16.97 -0.50
C LEU A 90 14.02 17.67 0.84
N ARG A 91 13.38 17.25 1.95
CA ARG A 91 13.65 17.77 3.30
C ARG A 91 15.10 17.62 3.78
N LYS A 92 15.88 16.68 3.24
CA LYS A 92 17.31 16.51 3.57
C LYS A 92 18.20 17.61 2.97
N TYR A 93 17.78 18.22 1.86
CA TYR A 93 18.56 19.25 1.15
C TYR A 93 17.87 20.63 1.12
N ALA A 94 16.60 20.71 1.53
CA ALA A 94 15.87 21.95 1.74
C ALA A 94 16.61 22.85 2.74
N ARG A 95 16.57 24.16 2.50
CA ARG A 95 17.09 25.22 3.40
C ARG A 95 15.95 25.98 4.11
N ASP A 96 14.72 25.57 3.87
CA ASP A 96 13.47 26.27 4.20
C ASP A 96 12.34 25.23 4.38
N GLU A 97 11.15 25.64 4.79
CA GLU A 97 10.00 24.74 4.96
C GLU A 97 9.60 24.06 3.64
N VAL A 98 9.14 22.81 3.70
CA VAL A 98 8.76 22.02 2.52
C VAL A 98 7.24 21.98 2.36
N ASN A 99 6.76 22.89 1.51
CA ASN A 99 5.38 23.01 1.08
C ASN A 99 4.96 21.81 0.19
N ILE A 100 3.73 21.33 0.39
CA ILE A 100 3.12 20.24 -0.39
C ILE A 100 1.70 20.63 -0.75
N ASN A 101 1.38 20.65 -2.05
CA ASN A 101 0.04 20.91 -2.56
C ASN A 101 -0.41 19.74 -3.44
N ALA A 102 -1.67 19.34 -3.34
CA ALA A 102 -2.19 18.19 -4.09
C ALA A 102 -3.42 18.58 -4.93
N PHE A 103 -3.47 18.08 -6.16
CA PHE A 103 -4.47 18.45 -7.16
C PHE A 103 -5.07 17.21 -7.82
N SER A 104 -6.41 17.15 -7.90
CA SER A 104 -7.18 16.10 -8.57
C SER A 104 -7.87 16.60 -9.84
N ASN A 105 -8.22 15.70 -10.75
CA ASN A 105 -9.03 15.98 -11.93
C ASN A 105 -10.53 15.66 -11.69
N GLY A 106 -11.06 15.96 -10.50
CA GLY A 106 -12.38 15.49 -10.04
C GLY A 106 -12.28 14.31 -9.07
N ASP A 107 -13.35 14.05 -8.30
CA ASP A 107 -13.42 12.94 -7.33
C ASP A 107 -13.18 11.57 -7.97
N HIS A 108 -13.82 11.30 -9.12
CA HIS A 108 -13.69 10.04 -9.86
C HIS A 108 -12.35 9.86 -10.58
N SER A 109 -11.43 10.84 -10.53
CA SER A 109 -10.10 10.69 -11.12
C SER A 109 -9.30 9.61 -10.40
N THR A 110 -8.76 8.66 -11.15
CA THR A 110 -7.73 7.72 -10.66
C THR A 110 -6.34 8.38 -10.58
N THR A 111 -6.17 9.58 -11.15
CA THR A 111 -4.90 10.30 -11.28
C THR A 111 -4.86 11.58 -10.44
N ILE A 112 -3.67 11.94 -9.95
CA ILE A 112 -3.41 13.17 -9.20
C ILE A 112 -2.04 13.78 -9.54
N CYS A 113 -1.87 15.06 -9.22
CA CYS A 113 -0.58 15.72 -9.13
C CYS A 113 -0.28 16.06 -7.66
N LEU A 114 0.91 15.69 -7.18
CA LEU A 114 1.48 16.14 -5.91
C LEU A 114 2.63 17.10 -6.21
N SER A 115 2.47 18.37 -5.85
CA SER A 115 3.44 19.44 -6.06
C SER A 115 4.23 19.70 -4.77
N LEU A 116 5.56 19.60 -4.82
CA LEU A 116 6.48 19.79 -3.69
C LEU A 116 7.56 20.83 -4.01
N GLN A 117 7.88 21.68 -3.05
CA GLN A 117 8.91 22.72 -3.16
C GLN A 117 9.49 23.04 -1.77
N ALA A 118 10.68 23.65 -1.72
CA ALA A 118 11.17 24.33 -0.52
C ALA A 118 10.86 25.83 -0.60
N GLY A 119 10.40 26.41 0.52
CA GLY A 119 10.03 27.81 0.66
C GLY A 119 8.78 28.23 -0.12
N ASP A 120 8.46 29.53 -0.04
CA ASP A 120 7.26 30.11 -0.64
C ASP A 120 7.47 30.73 -2.02
N ALA A 121 8.73 30.98 -2.42
CA ALA A 121 9.06 31.67 -3.67
C ALA A 121 8.47 31.03 -4.94
N ARG A 122 8.12 29.74 -4.89
CA ARG A 122 7.48 29.01 -6.00
C ARG A 122 5.96 28.84 -5.86
N MET A 123 5.34 29.23 -4.73
CA MET A 123 3.87 29.17 -4.55
C MET A 123 3.14 30.04 -5.58
N GLY A 124 3.73 31.17 -6.00
CA GLY A 124 3.20 32.00 -7.07
C GLY A 124 3.05 31.27 -8.42
N ILE A 125 3.83 30.21 -8.68
CA ILE A 125 3.73 29.40 -9.90
C ILE A 125 2.50 28.48 -9.84
N LEU A 126 2.23 27.89 -8.67
CA LEU A 126 1.04 27.07 -8.43
C LEU A 126 -0.23 27.92 -8.48
N ASN A 127 -0.25 29.02 -7.73
CA ASN A 127 -1.42 29.91 -7.60
C ASN A 127 -1.83 30.54 -8.94
N ARG A 128 -0.87 30.83 -9.83
CA ARG A 128 -1.13 31.31 -11.21
C ARG A 128 -1.78 30.27 -12.12
N ARG A 129 -1.67 28.97 -11.82
CA ARG A 129 -2.09 27.91 -12.76
C ARG A 129 -3.52 27.41 -12.57
N ARG A 130 -4.09 27.43 -11.35
CA ARG A 130 -5.45 26.94 -11.02
C ARG A 130 -5.81 25.62 -11.74
N ARG A 131 -4.92 24.62 -11.70
CA ARG A 131 -5.13 23.32 -12.37
C ARG A 131 -5.56 22.25 -11.38
N GLY A 132 -6.71 21.64 -11.64
CA GLY A 132 -7.30 20.62 -10.79
C GLY A 132 -7.95 21.18 -9.53
N GLU A 133 -8.74 20.35 -8.88
CA GLU A 133 -9.32 20.61 -7.57
C GLU A 133 -8.24 20.44 -6.49
N PRO A 134 -8.06 21.40 -5.57
CA PRO A 134 -7.17 21.20 -4.44
C PRO A 134 -7.75 20.13 -3.50
N LYS A 135 -6.94 19.14 -3.15
CA LYS A 135 -7.26 18.09 -2.18
C LYS A 135 -6.26 18.15 -1.02
N THR A 136 -6.68 17.80 0.20
CA THR A 136 -5.71 17.58 1.28
C THR A 136 -5.04 16.22 1.17
N LEU A 137 -3.86 16.07 1.77
CA LEU A 137 -3.20 14.76 1.88
C LEU A 137 -4.00 13.76 2.74
N GLN A 138 -4.98 14.22 3.53
CA GLN A 138 -5.86 13.33 4.31
C GLN A 138 -6.98 12.76 3.44
N GLU A 139 -7.68 13.59 2.65
CA GLU A 139 -8.68 13.11 1.68
C GLU A 139 -8.11 12.03 0.76
N LEU A 140 -6.93 12.26 0.19
CA LEU A 140 -6.29 11.30 -0.71
C LEU A 140 -5.89 9.98 -0.03
N GLN A 141 -5.74 9.95 1.29
CA GLN A 141 -5.50 8.72 2.07
C GLN A 141 -6.81 8.04 2.51
N VAL A 142 -7.90 8.79 2.70
CA VAL A 142 -9.25 8.26 2.99
C VAL A 142 -9.89 7.66 1.73
N GLU A 143 -9.74 8.29 0.57
CA GLU A 143 -10.11 7.74 -0.74
C GLU A 143 -9.37 6.43 -1.09
N GLN A 144 -8.30 6.08 -0.35
CA GLN A 144 -7.51 4.86 -0.53
C GLN A 144 -7.88 3.69 0.39
N VAL A 145 -8.90 3.81 1.26
CA VAL A 145 -9.33 2.70 2.14
C VAL A 145 -9.65 1.46 1.29
N PRO A 146 -8.83 0.38 1.36
CA PRO A 146 -8.69 -0.47 0.19
C PRO A 146 -9.62 -1.68 0.16
N ALA A 147 -10.37 -1.81 -0.93
CA ALA A 147 -11.11 -3.02 -1.27
C ALA A 147 -10.22 -4.30 -1.30
N HIS A 148 -8.91 -4.18 -1.49
CA HIS A 148 -7.99 -5.34 -1.46
C HIS A 148 -7.88 -6.00 -0.09
N TRP A 149 -8.19 -5.31 1.02
CA TRP A 149 -8.34 -5.94 2.33
C TRP A 149 -9.62 -6.79 2.38
N VAL A 150 -10.75 -6.20 1.95
CA VAL A 150 -12.06 -6.87 1.89
C VAL A 150 -12.00 -8.13 1.02
N ILE A 151 -11.41 -8.03 -0.18
CA ILE A 151 -11.22 -9.15 -1.11
C ILE A 151 -10.36 -10.26 -0.48
N ARG A 152 -9.29 -9.93 0.26
CA ARG A 152 -8.46 -10.92 0.97
C ARG A 152 -9.22 -11.62 2.09
N VAL A 153 -10.05 -10.89 2.85
CA VAL A 153 -10.91 -11.49 3.89
C VAL A 153 -11.93 -12.43 3.26
N ILE A 154 -12.62 -12.02 2.19
CA ILE A 154 -13.58 -12.86 1.46
C ILE A 154 -12.91 -14.14 0.91
N ALA A 155 -11.69 -14.04 0.37
CA ALA A 155 -10.94 -15.19 -0.13
C ALA A 155 -10.55 -16.17 1.00
N VAL A 156 -10.09 -15.67 2.15
CA VAL A 156 -9.76 -16.53 3.30
C VAL A 156 -11.02 -17.21 3.87
N VAL A 157 -12.14 -16.48 3.97
CA VAL A 157 -13.42 -17.01 4.46
C VAL A 157 -13.98 -18.09 3.52
N THR A 158 -13.96 -17.87 2.20
CA THR A 158 -14.45 -18.89 1.24
C THR A 158 -13.60 -20.15 1.23
N VAL A 159 -12.27 -20.04 1.36
CA VAL A 159 -11.38 -21.21 1.53
C VAL A 159 -11.66 -21.96 2.83
N LEU A 160 -11.86 -21.25 3.96
CA LEU A 160 -12.23 -21.89 5.23
C LEU A 160 -13.56 -22.63 5.16
N ILE A 161 -14.59 -22.04 4.54
CA ILE A 161 -15.89 -22.70 4.32
C ILE A 161 -15.71 -23.97 3.48
N ALA A 162 -14.98 -23.90 2.36
CA ALA A 162 -14.75 -25.06 1.49
C ALA A 162 -14.02 -26.20 2.21
N LEU A 163 -13.02 -25.89 3.06
CA LEU A 163 -12.31 -26.87 3.88
C LEU A 163 -13.23 -27.53 4.92
N LEU A 164 -14.09 -26.76 5.59
CA LEU A 164 -15.08 -27.28 6.55
C LEU A 164 -16.12 -28.17 5.85
N SER A 165 -16.63 -27.77 4.69
CA SER A 165 -17.54 -28.60 3.88
C SER A 165 -16.89 -29.91 3.45
N TYR A 166 -15.64 -29.89 2.97
CA TYR A 166 -14.90 -31.10 2.61
C TYR A 166 -14.67 -32.02 3.81
N ALA A 167 -14.32 -31.47 4.97
CA ALA A 167 -14.15 -32.24 6.21
C ALA A 167 -15.46 -32.90 6.65
N ALA A 168 -16.59 -32.19 6.62
CA ALA A 168 -17.90 -32.72 6.94
C ALA A 168 -18.31 -33.89 6.00
N VAL A 169 -18.11 -33.73 4.69
CA VAL A 169 -18.37 -34.79 3.70
C VAL A 169 -17.46 -36.00 3.94
N ARG A 170 -16.17 -35.78 4.23
CA ARG A 170 -15.23 -36.86 4.60
C ARG A 170 -15.70 -37.66 5.81
N ILE A 171 -16.19 -37.00 6.86
CA ILE A 171 -16.68 -37.62 8.09
C ILE A 171 -18.00 -38.39 7.85
N ALA A 172 -18.89 -37.86 7.01
CA ALA A 172 -20.11 -38.56 6.62
C ALA A 172 -19.78 -39.86 5.85
N VAL A 173 -18.90 -39.79 4.86
CA VAL A 173 -18.48 -40.95 4.04
C VAL A 173 -17.76 -42.02 4.87
N THR A 174 -16.93 -41.66 5.84
CA THR A 174 -16.29 -42.66 6.73
C THR A 174 -17.28 -43.30 7.69
N ARG A 175 -18.28 -42.58 8.21
CA ARG A 175 -19.35 -43.17 9.03
C ARG A 175 -20.22 -44.15 8.24
N VAL A 176 -20.52 -43.87 6.97
CA VAL A 176 -21.28 -44.78 6.08
C VAL A 176 -20.50 -46.05 5.73
N ARG A 177 -19.15 -46.03 5.81
CA ARG A 177 -18.29 -47.17 5.48
C ARG A 177 -17.93 -48.10 6.64
N LEU A 178 -18.42 -47.87 7.85
CA LEU A 178 -18.23 -48.79 8.98
C LEU A 178 -19.30 -49.90 8.95
N PRO A 179 -18.95 -51.17 8.69
CA PRO A 179 -19.92 -52.26 8.82
C PRO A 179 -20.28 -52.45 10.30
N ARG A 180 -21.59 -52.59 10.59
CA ARG A 180 -22.07 -53.07 11.89
C ARG A 180 -21.49 -54.47 12.14
N LYS A 181 -20.48 -54.59 13.00
CA LYS A 181 -19.91 -55.88 13.38
C LYS A 181 -20.89 -56.68 14.23
N GLY A 182 -21.46 -57.72 13.62
CA GLY A 182 -21.81 -58.98 14.26
C GLY A 182 -22.82 -58.94 15.43
N LEU A 183 -24.10 -59.07 15.09
CA LEU A 183 -25.04 -59.80 15.95
C LEU A 183 -24.92 -61.29 15.58
N SER A 184 -24.63 -62.18 16.54
CA SER A 184 -24.66 -63.65 16.37
C SER A 184 -24.67 -64.37 17.73
N PRO A 185 -25.13 -65.65 17.80
CA PRO A 185 -25.94 -66.07 18.95
C PRO A 185 -25.46 -67.32 19.71
N GLN A 186 -26.08 -67.52 20.87
CA GLN A 186 -26.29 -68.79 21.62
C GLN A 186 -25.12 -69.75 21.90
N SER A 187 -24.88 -69.96 23.20
CA SER A 187 -24.59 -71.28 23.79
C SER A 187 -25.25 -71.37 25.17
N THR A 188 -25.69 -72.56 25.59
CA THR A 188 -26.69 -72.79 26.67
C THR A 188 -26.12 -73.48 27.91
N LEU A 189 -27.01 -73.75 28.91
CA LEU A 189 -26.81 -74.54 30.15
C LEU A 189 -26.18 -73.73 31.31
N LYS A 190 -26.58 -73.87 32.60
CA LYS A 190 -27.56 -74.77 33.28
C LYS A 190 -28.08 -74.04 34.56
N VAL A 191 -29.37 -74.16 34.96
CA VAL A 191 -29.88 -75.04 36.06
C VAL A 191 -29.25 -74.72 37.43
N ASP A 192 -29.95 -74.27 38.48
CA ASP A 192 -31.39 -73.94 38.70
C ASP A 192 -31.48 -72.57 39.47
N ASN A 193 -32.41 -72.16 40.36
CA ASN A 193 -33.58 -72.79 41.02
C ASN A 193 -34.59 -71.76 41.60
N GLU A 194 -35.72 -72.28 42.10
CA GLU A 194 -36.74 -71.71 42.99
C GLU A 194 -37.68 -70.58 42.50
N SER A 195 -38.94 -70.75 42.91
CA SER A 195 -40.13 -69.91 42.78
C SER A 195 -40.96 -70.15 44.07
N PRO A 196 -42.08 -69.45 44.39
CA PRO A 196 -42.75 -68.41 43.62
C PRO A 196 -43.24 -67.17 44.42
N GLY A 197 -43.85 -66.23 43.69
CA GLY A 197 -44.93 -65.35 44.19
C GLY A 197 -44.57 -63.85 44.33
N ALA A 198 -45.55 -62.93 44.42
CA ALA A 198 -46.97 -62.97 44.03
C ALA A 198 -47.57 -61.57 44.23
N GLN A 199 -48.45 -61.08 43.32
CA GLN A 199 -49.34 -59.91 43.51
C GLN A 199 -48.63 -58.54 43.71
N ARG A 200 -49.18 -57.36 43.40
CA ARG A 200 -50.41 -56.83 42.73
C ARG A 200 -49.94 -55.76 41.70
N GLU A 201 -50.72 -55.21 40.76
CA GLU A 201 -51.83 -54.23 40.91
C GLU A 201 -51.52 -53.10 41.93
N SER A 202 -51.93 -51.84 41.77
CA SER A 202 -52.93 -51.22 40.89
C SER A 202 -52.52 -49.80 40.44
N GLU A 203 -53.46 -49.02 39.91
CA GLU A 203 -53.26 -47.73 39.24
C GLU A 203 -53.26 -46.49 40.17
N ALA A 204 -52.67 -45.41 39.66
CA ALA A 204 -53.14 -44.00 39.63
C ALA A 204 -53.79 -43.27 40.83
N LEU A 205 -53.41 -41.99 40.93
CA LEU A 205 -54.22 -40.82 41.35
C LEU A 205 -54.84 -40.78 42.75
N LEU A 206 -54.20 -40.02 43.65
CA LEU A 206 -54.72 -38.73 44.12
C LEU A 206 -53.59 -37.80 44.59
#